data_AF-A0AA40C3B5-F1
#
_entry.id   AF-A0AA40C3B5-F1
#
_cell.length_a   1.000
_cell.length_b   1.000
_cell.length_c   1.000
_cell.angle_alpha   90.00
_cell.angle_beta   90.00
_cell.angle_gamma   90.00
#
_symmetry.space_group_name_H-M   'P 1'
#
loop_
_entity.id
_entity.type
_entity.pdbx_description
1 polymer ?
#
loop_
_entity_poly.entity_id
_entity_poly.type
_entity_poly.pdbx_seq_one_letter_code
_entity_poly.pdbx_strand_id
1 'polypeptide(L)'
;QRTMHPRFFLPLAAMAGAAYADSKETTKTTSTITSTTTACVATATNGAFFDLRLDTALRVEEGVKTPKGARTEDYIARGYDYGANFTLNICGAVVKKVDDVVGVEKSSWKNISAHYEIKDKVYSLGLQSGELVPRGKKLVLQYSGGSPCGDSKGKVKRGSVHNGATYRGYSDDDDEDKSRKKETKDKDDQKKPTKDKDDKEKDKDKDKAVRRKSATISFLCDRDPDVITSASFVGTDPDECAYFFEVRSQHACAGAEPHKPGSVGPGSVFAIIFFIAILVYVVGGIFYQRTVAHARGWRQLPNYSLWSSIWNFLTDVAIILTSSCARFLPSRRGYHTLSVSANGRNRNRDDENRLIDQLDEEWDD
;
A
#
# COMPACT_ATOMS: atom_id res chain seq x y z
N GLN A 1 37.26 -69.76 18.07
CA GLN A 1 37.88 -68.42 17.92
C GLN A 1 37.62 -67.90 16.52
N ARG A 2 36.68 -66.96 16.38
CA ARG A 2 36.48 -66.11 15.19
C ARG A 2 36.16 -64.72 15.73
N THR A 3 37.10 -63.79 15.60
CA THR A 3 36.98 -62.42 16.09
C THR A 3 36.43 -61.54 14.95
N MET A 4 35.16 -61.18 15.02
CA MET A 4 34.56 -60.13 14.19
C MET A 4 34.92 -58.77 14.79
N HIS A 5 35.68 -57.96 14.05
CA HIS A 5 35.91 -56.56 14.36
C HIS A 5 34.73 -55.71 13.84
N PRO A 6 34.16 -54.79 14.65
CA PRO A 6 33.18 -53.83 14.17
C PRO A 6 33.91 -52.67 13.47
N ARG A 7 33.60 -52.42 12.20
CA ARG A 7 34.00 -51.20 11.51
C ARG A 7 33.15 -50.04 12.05
N PHE A 8 33.78 -49.20 12.86
CA PHE A 8 33.29 -47.88 13.23
C PHE A 8 33.13 -47.03 11.97
N PHE A 9 31.90 -46.69 11.60
CA PHE A 9 31.63 -45.58 10.70
C PHE A 9 31.65 -44.28 11.52
N LEU A 10 32.68 -43.46 11.32
CA LEU A 10 32.70 -42.05 11.73
C LEU A 10 31.56 -41.31 11.01
N PRO A 11 30.69 -40.55 11.71
CA PRO A 11 29.90 -39.54 11.05
C PRO A 11 30.81 -38.34 10.76
N LEU A 12 31.04 -38.08 9.48
CA LEU A 12 31.63 -36.83 8.99
C LEU A 12 30.68 -35.70 9.39
N ALA A 13 31.08 -34.88 10.36
CA ALA A 13 30.39 -33.65 10.73
C ALA A 13 30.47 -32.68 9.55
N ALA A 14 29.41 -32.59 8.75
CA ALA A 14 29.23 -31.49 7.82
C ALA A 14 28.87 -30.24 8.63
N MET A 15 29.85 -29.35 8.82
CA MET A 15 29.62 -28.01 9.33
C MET A 15 28.67 -27.28 8.36
N ALA A 16 27.43 -27.05 8.81
CA ALA A 16 26.58 -26.02 8.24
C ALA A 16 27.10 -24.67 8.73
N GLY A 17 27.99 -24.06 7.95
CA GLY A 17 28.32 -22.65 8.09
C GLY A 17 27.07 -21.82 7.86
N ALA A 18 26.59 -21.17 8.91
CA ALA A 18 25.62 -20.10 8.79
C ALA A 18 26.28 -18.95 8.02
N ALA A 19 25.98 -18.86 6.72
CA ALA A 19 26.24 -17.65 5.96
C ALA A 19 25.29 -16.57 6.49
N TYR A 20 25.82 -15.68 7.33
CA TYR A 20 25.29 -14.35 7.52
C TYR A 20 25.28 -13.67 6.15
N ALA A 21 24.11 -13.55 5.53
CA ALA A 21 23.90 -12.62 4.44
C ALA A 21 23.62 -11.25 5.06
N ASP A 22 24.69 -10.50 5.31
CA ASP A 22 24.66 -9.05 5.45
C ASP A 22 24.32 -8.47 4.07
N SER A 23 23.05 -8.18 3.81
CA SER A 23 22.65 -7.47 2.61
C SER A 23 22.87 -5.97 2.83
N LYS A 24 24.11 -5.55 2.55
CA LYS A 24 24.45 -4.15 2.27
C LYS A 24 23.56 -3.62 1.15
N GLU A 25 22.86 -2.56 1.50
CA GLU A 25 22.26 -1.56 0.63
C GLU A 25 23.17 -1.28 -0.59
N THR A 26 22.70 -1.64 -1.78
CA THR A 26 23.25 -1.13 -3.03
C THR A 26 22.10 -0.56 -3.85
N THR A 27 21.97 0.75 -3.72
CA THR A 27 21.27 1.66 -4.62
C THR A 27 21.54 1.28 -6.07
N LYS A 28 20.58 0.63 -6.72
CA LYS A 28 20.48 0.59 -8.19
C LYS A 28 19.33 1.48 -8.61
N THR A 29 19.69 2.74 -8.83
CA THR A 29 18.98 3.67 -9.71
C THR A 29 18.76 2.99 -11.06
N THR A 30 17.51 2.74 -11.42
CA THR A 30 17.09 2.64 -12.81
C THR A 30 15.80 3.43 -12.94
N SER A 31 15.98 4.65 -13.43
CA SER A 31 14.93 5.61 -13.70
C SER A 31 14.02 5.12 -14.82
N THR A 32 12.75 5.56 -14.74
CA THR A 32 11.82 5.82 -15.86
C THR A 32 10.75 4.75 -16.16
N ILE A 33 9.60 4.82 -15.48
CA ILE A 33 8.32 5.20 -16.12
C ILE A 33 7.57 6.12 -15.12
N THR A 34 7.34 7.34 -15.56
CA THR A 34 6.77 8.44 -14.78
C THR A 34 5.27 8.26 -14.55
N SER A 35 4.88 7.88 -13.33
CA SER A 35 3.66 8.39 -12.68
C SER A 35 3.98 8.53 -11.20
N THR A 36 3.92 9.75 -10.70
CA THR A 36 4.17 10.11 -9.31
C THR A 36 3.36 9.20 -8.40
N THR A 37 3.99 8.28 -7.66
CA THR A 37 3.31 7.45 -6.66
C THR A 37 2.94 8.35 -5.48
N THR A 38 1.84 9.08 -5.60
CA THR A 38 1.29 9.83 -4.48
C THR A 38 0.83 8.82 -3.44
N ALA A 39 1.39 8.89 -2.23
CA ALA A 39 1.03 7.99 -1.15
C ALA A 39 -0.46 8.14 -0.82
N CYS A 40 -1.26 7.10 -1.02
CA CYS A 40 -2.70 7.05 -0.72
C CYS A 40 -2.96 6.21 0.53
N VAL A 41 -2.18 6.48 1.58
CA VAL A 41 -2.22 5.76 2.85
C VAL A 41 -2.23 6.77 3.99
N ALA A 42 -2.89 6.43 5.09
CA ALA A 42 -2.90 7.24 6.29
C ALA A 42 -2.77 6.37 7.53
N THR A 43 -2.09 6.92 8.54
CA THR A 43 -2.06 6.34 9.89
C THR A 43 -2.67 7.36 10.84
N ALA A 44 -3.72 6.95 11.57
CA ALA A 44 -4.34 7.79 12.59
C ALA A 44 -3.55 7.75 13.90
N THR A 45 -3.81 8.73 14.78
CA THR A 45 -3.13 8.88 16.08
C THR A 45 -3.36 7.71 17.03
N ASN A 46 -4.43 6.94 16.83
CA ASN A 46 -4.73 5.71 17.57
C ASN A 46 -4.02 4.47 17.00
N GLY A 47 -3.15 4.62 16.00
CA GLY A 47 -2.45 3.53 15.33
C GLY A 47 -3.26 2.77 14.28
N ALA A 48 -4.47 3.23 13.93
CA ALA A 48 -5.22 2.66 12.82
C ALA A 48 -4.55 3.00 11.48
N PHE A 49 -4.37 2.00 10.62
CA PHE A 49 -3.82 2.16 9.28
C PHE A 49 -4.92 2.07 8.23
N PHE A 50 -4.82 2.92 7.21
CA PHE A 50 -5.78 3.02 6.12
C PHE A 50 -5.05 3.02 4.79
N ASP A 51 -5.51 2.20 3.85
CA ASP A 51 -4.89 2.05 2.54
C ASP A 51 -5.95 2.09 1.44
N LEU A 52 -6.10 3.25 0.80
CA LEU A 52 -7.09 3.48 -0.25
C LEU A 52 -6.52 3.23 -1.66
N ARG A 53 -5.31 2.64 -1.79
CA ARG A 53 -4.69 2.38 -3.11
C ARG A 53 -5.51 1.45 -3.99
N LEU A 54 -6.28 0.55 -3.39
CA LEU A 54 -7.17 -0.36 -4.11
C LEU A 54 -8.41 0.34 -4.67
N ASP A 55 -8.78 1.49 -4.10
CA ASP A 55 -9.91 2.31 -4.56
C ASP A 55 -9.52 3.29 -5.68
N THR A 56 -8.23 3.51 -5.91
CA THR A 56 -7.76 4.35 -7.00
C THR A 56 -8.12 3.74 -8.35
N ALA A 57 -8.87 4.47 -9.18
CA ALA A 57 -9.13 4.04 -10.55
C ALA A 57 -7.85 4.21 -11.39
N LEU A 58 -7.40 3.13 -12.01
CA LEU A 58 -6.19 3.10 -12.81
C LEU A 58 -6.51 3.26 -14.29
N ARG A 59 -5.71 4.09 -14.96
CA ARG A 59 -5.73 4.17 -16.42
C ARG A 59 -4.93 3.01 -16.98
N VAL A 60 -5.64 2.08 -17.61
CA VAL A 60 -5.04 0.94 -18.29
C VAL A 60 -4.81 1.33 -19.73
N GLU A 61 -3.57 1.26 -20.20
CA GLU A 61 -3.27 1.42 -21.61
C GLU A 61 -3.70 0.18 -22.40
N GLU A 62 -4.27 0.39 -23.59
CA GLU A 62 -4.82 -0.67 -24.42
C GLU A 62 -3.75 -1.76 -24.67
N GLY A 63 -4.05 -3.00 -24.23
CA GLY A 63 -3.17 -4.16 -24.40
C GLY A 63 -2.46 -4.67 -23.14
N VAL A 64 -2.55 -3.98 -22.00
CA VAL A 64 -1.94 -4.42 -20.73
C VAL A 64 -3.00 -5.06 -19.82
N LYS A 65 -2.68 -6.22 -19.22
CA LYS A 65 -3.58 -6.89 -18.26
C LYS A 65 -3.74 -6.03 -17.02
N THR A 66 -4.99 -5.82 -16.61
CA THR A 66 -5.32 -5.10 -15.39
C THR A 66 -4.89 -5.90 -14.15
N PRO A 67 -4.43 -5.24 -13.08
CA PRO A 67 -4.26 -5.92 -11.80
C PRO A 67 -5.60 -6.51 -11.35
N LYS A 68 -5.57 -7.72 -10.78
CA LYS A 68 -6.79 -8.36 -10.26
C LYS A 68 -7.38 -7.48 -9.15
N GLY A 69 -8.63 -7.08 -9.31
CA GLY A 69 -9.36 -6.25 -8.33
C GLY A 69 -9.10 -4.74 -8.42
N ALA A 70 -8.30 -4.27 -9.38
CA ALA A 70 -8.13 -2.83 -9.60
C ALA A 70 -9.33 -2.25 -10.36
N ARG A 71 -9.81 -1.10 -9.91
CA ARG A 71 -10.86 -0.34 -10.60
C ARG A 71 -10.27 0.36 -11.83
N THR A 72 -10.99 0.34 -12.95
CA THR A 72 -10.56 0.97 -14.21
C THR A 72 -11.43 2.15 -14.62
N GLU A 73 -12.54 2.37 -13.93
CA GLU A 73 -13.52 3.40 -14.25
C GLU A 73 -13.59 4.45 -13.15
N ASP A 74 -13.73 5.71 -13.56
CA ASP A 74 -13.92 6.85 -12.66
C ASP A 74 -15.21 6.72 -11.83
N TYR A 75 -15.21 7.36 -10.66
CA TYR A 75 -16.39 7.44 -9.81
C TYR A 75 -17.32 8.52 -10.32
N ILE A 76 -18.62 8.20 -10.40
CA ILE A 76 -19.66 9.13 -10.82
C ILE A 76 -20.56 9.42 -9.61
N ALA A 77 -20.55 10.68 -9.15
CA ALA A 77 -21.47 11.16 -8.13
C ALA A 77 -22.58 11.99 -8.79
N ARG A 78 -23.84 11.59 -8.58
CA ARG A 78 -25.00 12.27 -9.16
C ARG A 78 -25.39 13.47 -8.32
N GLY A 79 -25.30 14.67 -8.89
CA GLY A 79 -25.72 15.91 -8.24
C GLY A 79 -27.12 16.32 -8.69
N TYR A 80 -28.16 15.56 -8.32
CA TYR A 80 -29.54 15.84 -8.73
C TYR A 80 -29.96 17.29 -8.40
N ASP A 81 -29.59 17.78 -7.20
CA ASP A 81 -29.91 19.13 -6.76
C ASP A 81 -29.05 20.21 -7.43
N TYR A 82 -27.85 19.85 -7.92
CA TYR A 82 -26.93 20.77 -8.59
C TYR A 82 -27.18 20.84 -10.11
N GLY A 83 -27.83 19.83 -10.69
CA GLY A 83 -28.12 19.75 -12.12
C GLY A 83 -26.93 19.29 -12.98
N ALA A 84 -25.90 18.70 -12.38
CA ALA A 84 -24.77 18.10 -13.10
C ALA A 84 -24.28 16.81 -12.43
N ASN A 85 -23.62 15.96 -13.22
CA ASN A 85 -22.93 14.78 -12.70
C ASN A 85 -21.45 15.12 -12.48
N PHE A 86 -20.91 14.61 -11.38
CA PHE A 86 -19.52 14.80 -10.99
C PHE A 86 -18.74 13.53 -11.29
N THR A 87 -17.60 13.68 -11.95
CA THR A 87 -16.66 12.59 -12.21
C THR A 87 -15.41 12.83 -11.38
N LEU A 88 -15.01 11.85 -10.59
CA LEU A 88 -13.85 11.95 -9.70
C LEU A 88 -13.09 10.63 -9.59
N ASN A 89 -11.82 10.75 -9.22
CA ASN A 89 -10.97 9.62 -8.85
C ASN A 89 -10.43 9.82 -7.42
N ILE A 90 -10.01 8.73 -6.78
CA ILE A 90 -9.48 8.70 -5.41
C ILE A 90 -7.95 8.64 -5.49
N CYS A 91 -7.25 9.57 -4.84
CA CYS A 91 -5.79 9.68 -4.83
C CYS A 91 -5.08 9.77 -6.19
N GLY A 92 -5.84 9.86 -7.27
CA GLY A 92 -5.43 9.76 -8.66
C GLY A 92 -6.06 10.86 -9.50
N ALA A 93 -5.47 11.13 -10.66
CA ALA A 93 -6.14 11.88 -11.72
C ALA A 93 -7.26 11.03 -12.35
N VAL A 94 -8.28 11.66 -12.93
CA VAL A 94 -9.35 10.94 -13.63
C VAL A 94 -8.79 10.10 -14.79
N VAL A 95 -9.37 8.93 -14.99
CA VAL A 95 -8.96 7.96 -16.01
C VAL A 95 -9.27 8.50 -17.40
N LYS A 96 -10.47 9.06 -17.58
CA LYS A 96 -10.86 9.73 -18.83
C LYS A 96 -10.11 11.04 -18.96
N LYS A 97 -9.41 11.22 -20.09
CA LYS A 97 -8.76 12.49 -20.40
C LYS A 97 -9.80 13.60 -20.48
N VAL A 98 -9.47 14.72 -19.85
CA VAL A 98 -10.30 15.92 -19.84
C VAL A 98 -9.54 17.01 -20.59
N ASP A 99 -10.21 17.61 -21.57
CA ASP A 99 -9.71 18.72 -22.37
C ASP A 99 -10.62 19.95 -22.20
N ASP A 100 -10.12 21.12 -22.58
CA ASP A 100 -10.84 22.42 -22.55
C ASP A 100 -11.42 22.82 -21.18
N VAL A 101 -10.58 22.68 -20.14
CA VAL A 101 -10.98 22.99 -18.77
C VAL A 101 -10.90 24.48 -18.49
N VAL A 102 -12.01 25.04 -18.01
CA VAL A 102 -12.14 26.48 -17.76
C VAL A 102 -11.16 26.94 -16.67
N GLY A 103 -10.26 27.85 -17.04
CA GLY A 103 -9.37 28.54 -16.11
C GLY A 103 -8.34 27.63 -15.42
N VAL A 104 -7.96 26.50 -16.03
CA VAL A 104 -6.85 25.64 -15.59
C VAL A 104 -5.84 25.52 -16.73
N GLU A 105 -4.54 25.56 -16.40
CA GLU A 105 -3.48 25.45 -17.40
C GLU A 105 -3.46 24.07 -18.06
N LYS A 106 -3.18 24.02 -19.38
CA LYS A 106 -3.13 22.78 -20.18
C LYS A 106 -2.17 21.73 -19.63
N SER A 107 -1.05 22.15 -19.02
CA SER A 107 -0.08 21.25 -18.38
C SER A 107 -0.68 20.47 -17.21
N SER A 108 -1.64 21.08 -16.51
CA SER A 108 -2.26 20.54 -15.30
C SER A 108 -3.50 19.68 -15.58
N TRP A 109 -3.99 19.63 -16.83
CA TRP A 109 -5.18 18.84 -17.19
C TRP A 109 -5.00 17.34 -16.91
N LYS A 110 -3.76 16.84 -17.05
CA LYS A 110 -3.41 15.44 -16.72
C LYS A 110 -3.52 15.11 -15.24
N ASN A 111 -3.50 16.12 -14.37
CA ASN A 111 -3.53 15.96 -12.92
C ASN A 111 -4.91 16.29 -12.34
N ILE A 112 -5.94 16.48 -13.15
CA ILE A 112 -7.29 16.76 -12.64
C ILE A 112 -7.84 15.50 -12.01
N SER A 113 -8.23 15.57 -10.74
CA SER A 113 -8.77 14.43 -9.99
C SER A 113 -10.29 14.44 -9.89
N ALA A 114 -10.93 15.60 -10.07
CA ALA A 114 -12.38 15.72 -10.07
C ALA A 114 -12.83 16.87 -10.99
N HIS A 115 -13.91 16.64 -11.73
CA HIS A 115 -14.53 17.63 -12.61
C HIS A 115 -16.04 17.43 -12.71
N TYR A 116 -16.72 18.45 -13.22
CA TYR A 116 -18.11 18.38 -13.64
C TYR A 116 -18.28 19.13 -14.96
N GLU A 117 -19.36 18.79 -15.65
CA GLU A 117 -19.72 19.40 -16.92
C GLU A 117 -21.08 20.07 -16.80
N ILE A 118 -21.17 21.34 -17.18
CA ILE A 118 -22.42 22.10 -17.22
C ILE A 118 -22.43 23.01 -18.44
N LYS A 119 -23.49 22.96 -19.24
CA LYS A 119 -23.63 23.76 -20.48
C LYS A 119 -22.43 23.61 -21.43
N ASP A 120 -22.03 22.36 -21.69
CA ASP A 120 -20.90 21.97 -22.56
C ASP A 120 -19.54 22.56 -22.14
N LYS A 121 -19.39 22.94 -20.86
CA LYS A 121 -18.14 23.43 -20.30
C LYS A 121 -17.69 22.54 -19.16
N VAL A 122 -16.40 22.23 -19.15
CA VAL A 122 -15.79 21.42 -18.11
C VAL A 122 -15.11 22.28 -17.05
N TYR A 123 -15.51 22.07 -15.79
CA TYR A 123 -14.97 22.76 -14.64
C TYR A 123 -14.23 21.76 -13.74
N SER A 124 -12.95 22.02 -13.47
CA SER A 124 -12.19 21.24 -12.50
C SER A 124 -12.54 21.64 -11.08
N LEU A 125 -12.65 20.65 -10.20
CA LEU A 125 -12.82 20.81 -8.75
C LEU A 125 -11.50 20.71 -7.98
N GLY A 126 -10.40 20.36 -8.65
CA GLY A 126 -9.08 20.28 -8.05
C GLY A 126 -8.13 19.34 -8.78
N LEU A 127 -6.86 19.45 -8.40
CA LEU A 127 -5.77 18.62 -8.84
C LEU A 127 -5.59 17.42 -7.91
N GLN A 128 -4.94 16.38 -8.43
CA GLN A 128 -4.61 15.15 -7.75
C GLN A 128 -3.81 15.44 -6.47
N SER A 129 -4.30 14.87 -5.38
CA SER A 129 -3.61 14.75 -4.10
C SER A 129 -3.78 13.33 -3.59
N GLY A 130 -2.80 12.79 -2.88
CA GLY A 130 -2.93 11.54 -2.13
C GLY A 130 -2.90 11.79 -0.62
N GLU A 131 -2.86 13.05 -0.20
CA GLU A 131 -2.80 13.39 1.22
C GLU A 131 -4.11 13.05 1.92
N LEU A 132 -4.11 11.91 2.62
CA LEU A 132 -5.21 11.43 3.41
C LEU A 132 -5.06 11.91 4.86
N VAL A 133 -6.03 12.67 5.33
CA VAL A 133 -6.03 13.21 6.69
C VAL A 133 -7.07 12.48 7.53
N PRO A 134 -6.67 11.72 8.56
CA PRO A 134 -7.61 11.12 9.49
C PRO A 134 -8.26 12.20 10.37
N ARG A 135 -9.60 12.25 10.38
CA ARG A 135 -10.41 13.19 11.17
C ARG A 135 -11.39 12.40 12.03
N GLY A 136 -10.94 11.99 13.22
CA GLY A 136 -11.73 11.16 14.12
C GLY A 136 -11.97 9.77 13.53
N LYS A 137 -13.22 9.45 13.20
CA LYS A 137 -13.61 8.15 12.60
C LYS A 137 -13.71 8.16 11.06
N LYS A 138 -13.53 9.32 10.42
CA LYS A 138 -13.58 9.47 8.96
C LYS A 138 -12.20 9.84 8.43
N LEU A 139 -11.91 9.44 7.19
CA LEU A 139 -10.76 9.95 6.44
C LEU A 139 -11.23 11.09 5.54
N VAL A 140 -10.39 12.09 5.35
CA VAL A 140 -10.68 13.23 4.49
C VAL A 140 -9.55 13.39 3.46
N LEU A 141 -9.93 13.48 2.20
CA LEU A 141 -9.04 13.82 1.08
C LEU A 141 -9.48 15.17 0.51
N GLN A 142 -8.53 16.07 0.33
CA GLN A 142 -8.79 17.41 -0.20
C GLN A 142 -8.07 17.62 -1.52
N TYR A 143 -8.84 18.00 -2.54
CA TYR A 143 -8.33 18.48 -3.82
C TYR A 143 -8.45 20.00 -3.88
N SER A 144 -7.41 20.65 -4.39
CA SER A 144 -7.32 22.10 -4.52
C SER A 144 -6.79 22.49 -5.89
N GLY A 145 -6.81 23.78 -6.23
CA GLY A 145 -6.25 24.25 -7.50
C GLY A 145 -7.16 24.05 -8.72
N GLY A 146 -8.48 23.92 -8.51
CA GLY A 146 -9.44 23.73 -9.59
C GLY A 146 -9.67 24.98 -10.45
N SER A 147 -10.78 24.96 -11.19
CA SER A 147 -11.25 26.11 -11.97
C SER A 147 -11.55 27.32 -11.05
N PRO A 148 -11.48 28.55 -11.56
CA PRO A 148 -11.87 29.74 -10.79
C PRO A 148 -13.29 29.61 -10.25
N CYS A 149 -13.49 30.09 -9.02
CA CYS A 149 -14.83 30.31 -8.52
C CYS A 149 -15.57 31.33 -9.39
N GLY A 150 -16.90 31.21 -9.47
CA GLY A 150 -17.71 32.26 -10.07
C GLY A 150 -17.51 33.58 -9.33
N ASP A 151 -17.65 34.70 -10.03
CA ASP A 151 -17.76 36.00 -9.37
C ASP A 151 -18.94 35.91 -8.41
N SER A 152 -18.64 35.90 -7.12
CA SER A 152 -19.61 35.92 -6.03
C SER A 152 -20.68 36.94 -6.40
N LYS A 153 -21.90 36.48 -6.72
CA LYS A 153 -23.05 37.36 -6.91
C LYS A 153 -23.29 38.04 -5.58
N GLY A 154 -22.69 39.23 -5.44
CA GLY A 154 -22.55 39.93 -4.19
C GLY A 154 -21.45 39.31 -3.33
N LYS A 155 -20.53 40.14 -2.86
CA LYS A 155 -19.98 39.94 -1.52
C LYS A 155 -21.18 39.88 -0.58
N VAL A 156 -21.76 38.71 -0.31
CA VAL A 156 -22.42 38.51 0.96
C VAL A 156 -21.29 38.71 1.94
N LYS A 157 -21.24 39.90 2.54
CA LYS A 157 -20.38 40.15 3.69
C LYS A 157 -20.71 38.99 4.62
N ARG A 158 -19.77 38.06 4.81
CA ARG A 158 -19.82 37.13 5.94
C ARG A 158 -19.95 38.06 7.15
N GLY A 159 -21.18 38.26 7.60
CA GLY A 159 -21.45 39.08 8.76
C GLY A 159 -20.64 38.45 9.88
N SER A 160 -19.82 39.24 10.55
CA SER A 160 -19.32 38.84 11.86
C SER A 160 -20.53 38.41 12.68
N VAL A 161 -20.73 37.11 12.88
CA VAL A 161 -21.84 36.55 13.67
C VAL A 161 -21.67 36.88 15.18
N HIS A 162 -20.67 37.70 15.54
CA HIS A 162 -20.41 38.12 16.92
C HIS A 162 -20.38 39.63 17.14
N ASN A 163 -21.03 40.44 16.30
CA ASN A 163 -21.19 41.88 16.60
C ASN A 163 -22.39 42.21 17.51
N GLY A 164 -23.11 41.20 18.03
CA GLY A 164 -24.32 41.40 18.84
C GLY A 164 -24.34 40.71 20.21
N ALA A 165 -23.29 40.01 20.62
CA ALA A 165 -23.22 39.43 21.96
C ALA A 165 -22.58 40.44 22.93
N THR A 166 -23.28 41.54 23.20
CA THR A 166 -22.99 42.34 24.39
C THR A 166 -23.37 41.51 25.62
N TYR A 167 -22.35 41.15 26.41
CA TYR A 167 -22.56 40.56 27.72
C TYR A 167 -23.41 41.55 28.54
N ARG A 168 -24.64 41.16 28.88
CA ARG A 168 -25.52 41.97 29.72
C ARG A 168 -24.98 41.85 31.15
N GLY A 169 -24.01 42.69 31.48
CA GLY A 169 -23.55 42.88 32.84
C GLY A 169 -24.68 43.55 33.63
N TYR A 170 -25.28 42.82 34.55
CA TYR A 170 -26.10 43.42 35.59
C TYR A 170 -25.15 44.20 36.51
N SER A 171 -25.34 45.50 36.58
CA SER A 171 -24.83 46.32 37.67
C SER A 171 -26.00 47.17 38.14
N ASP A 172 -26.26 47.07 39.44
CA ASP A 172 -27.22 47.83 40.20
C ASP A 172 -27.07 49.35 40.02
N ASP A 173 -28.22 49.99 40.11
CA ASP A 173 -28.58 51.37 40.48
C ASP A 173 -27.45 52.37 40.81
N ASP A 174 -27.48 53.54 40.15
CA ASP A 174 -27.62 54.88 40.79
C ASP A 174 -27.16 56.04 39.85
N ASP A 175 -28.08 56.99 39.66
CA ASP A 175 -27.96 58.46 39.51
C ASP A 175 -27.28 59.23 38.33
N GLU A 176 -28.13 60.08 37.74
CA GLU A 176 -28.00 61.49 37.31
C GLU A 176 -27.02 61.99 36.20
N ASP A 177 -27.63 62.32 35.04
CA ASP A 177 -27.72 63.67 34.40
C ASP A 177 -26.45 64.47 33.98
N LYS A 178 -26.25 64.66 32.65
CA LYS A 178 -26.28 65.97 31.93
C LYS A 178 -25.57 66.01 30.55
N SER A 179 -26.38 66.36 29.54
CA SER A 179 -26.14 67.31 28.43
C SER A 179 -24.91 67.19 27.50
N ARG A 180 -25.16 67.00 26.19
CA ARG A 180 -25.09 68.08 25.15
C ARG A 180 -25.40 67.54 23.74
N LYS A 181 -26.49 68.07 23.16
CA LYS A 181 -26.85 68.01 21.73
C LYS A 181 -25.89 68.87 20.88
N LYS A 182 -25.60 68.43 19.65
CA LYS A 182 -25.95 69.22 18.44
C LYS A 182 -25.87 68.39 17.15
N GLU A 183 -27.02 68.29 16.50
CA GLU A 183 -27.23 67.86 15.12
C GLU A 183 -26.94 68.98 14.11
N THR A 184 -27.09 68.62 12.83
CA THR A 184 -27.38 69.41 11.60
C THR A 184 -26.17 69.73 10.71
N LYS A 185 -26.23 69.67 9.38
CA LYS A 185 -27.28 69.37 8.38
C LYS A 185 -26.62 69.22 6.99
N ASP A 186 -27.32 68.54 6.10
CA ASP A 186 -27.07 68.37 4.65
C ASP A 186 -27.08 69.69 3.84
N LYS A 187 -26.48 69.67 2.63
CA LYS A 187 -27.04 70.23 1.37
C LYS A 187 -26.19 69.98 0.11
N ASP A 188 -26.92 69.83 -1.01
CA ASP A 188 -26.58 69.30 -2.33
C ASP A 188 -25.95 70.27 -3.38
N ASP A 189 -25.35 69.65 -4.41
CA ASP A 189 -25.32 69.94 -5.87
C ASP A 189 -24.81 71.27 -6.50
N GLN A 190 -23.79 71.19 -7.39
CA GLN A 190 -23.89 71.45 -8.87
C GLN A 190 -22.53 71.46 -9.66
N LYS A 191 -22.40 70.47 -10.55
CA LYS A 191 -21.88 70.38 -11.97
C LYS A 191 -20.87 71.40 -12.62
N LYS A 192 -19.64 70.90 -12.94
CA LYS A 192 -18.75 70.93 -14.18
C LYS A 192 -18.42 72.25 -14.96
N PRO A 193 -17.44 72.31 -15.92
CA PRO A 193 -16.30 71.41 -16.28
C PRO A 193 -14.94 72.11 -16.64
N THR A 194 -13.79 71.42 -16.54
CA THR A 194 -12.59 71.55 -17.42
C THR A 194 -11.68 70.32 -17.19
N LYS A 195 -11.59 69.38 -18.13
CA LYS A 195 -10.63 69.22 -19.25
C LYS A 195 -9.15 69.14 -18.86
N ASP A 196 -8.62 67.97 -19.22
CA ASP A 196 -7.26 67.63 -19.63
C ASP A 196 -6.18 67.48 -18.54
N LYS A 197 -5.93 66.21 -18.20
CA LYS A 197 -4.60 65.59 -18.08
C LYS A 197 -4.76 64.07 -18.07
N ASP A 198 -4.75 63.51 -19.28
CA ASP A 198 -4.28 62.15 -19.51
C ASP A 198 -2.82 62.09 -19.03
N ASP A 199 -2.51 61.20 -18.09
CA ASP A 199 -1.21 60.53 -18.01
C ASP A 199 -1.20 59.49 -16.87
N LYS A 200 -1.06 58.23 -17.28
CA LYS A 200 -0.54 57.08 -16.51
C LYS A 200 -1.34 56.62 -15.27
N GLU A 201 -2.34 55.80 -15.52
CA GLU A 201 -2.65 54.66 -14.65
C GLU A 201 -2.38 53.36 -15.43
N LYS A 202 -1.10 53.07 -15.66
CA LYS A 202 -0.63 51.73 -16.04
C LYS A 202 -0.32 50.95 -14.76
N ASP A 203 -0.92 49.77 -14.68
CA ASP A 203 -0.45 48.59 -13.95
C ASP A 203 -0.25 48.75 -12.44
N LYS A 204 -1.38 48.72 -11.72
CA LYS A 204 -1.44 48.11 -10.39
C LYS A 204 -2.60 47.12 -10.28
N ASP A 205 -2.68 46.20 -11.25
CA ASP A 205 -3.29 44.89 -11.02
C ASP A 205 -2.40 44.13 -10.04
N LYS A 206 -2.54 44.49 -8.76
CA LYS A 206 -2.08 43.65 -7.66
C LYS A 206 -3.02 42.46 -7.63
N ASP A 207 -2.51 41.30 -8.04
CA ASP A 207 -3.09 39.97 -7.93
C ASP A 207 -4.17 39.88 -6.86
N LYS A 208 -5.44 40.06 -7.26
CA LYS A 208 -6.53 39.52 -6.45
C LYS A 208 -6.40 38.01 -6.61
N ALA A 209 -5.89 37.33 -5.58
CA ALA A 209 -5.80 35.88 -5.56
C ALA A 209 -7.16 35.29 -5.93
N VAL A 210 -7.27 34.80 -7.18
CA VAL A 210 -8.50 34.23 -7.71
C VAL A 210 -8.78 32.97 -6.91
N ARG A 211 -9.87 32.95 -6.16
CA ARG A 211 -10.26 31.77 -5.40
C ARG A 211 -10.59 30.66 -6.38
N ARG A 212 -10.05 29.47 -6.14
CA ARG A 212 -10.26 28.30 -7.00
C ARG A 212 -11.18 27.30 -6.32
N LYS A 213 -11.90 26.54 -7.13
CA LYS A 213 -12.75 25.44 -6.67
C LYS A 213 -11.89 24.37 -6.01
N SER A 214 -12.46 23.75 -4.98
CA SER A 214 -11.86 22.65 -4.21
C SER A 214 -12.91 21.58 -3.95
N ALA A 215 -12.47 20.32 -3.86
CA ALA A 215 -13.31 19.19 -3.49
C ALA A 215 -12.80 18.56 -2.21
N THR A 216 -13.70 18.34 -1.26
CA THR A 216 -13.44 17.60 -0.03
C THR A 216 -14.20 16.29 -0.08
N ILE A 217 -13.46 15.19 -0.05
CA ILE A 217 -14.01 13.84 -0.08
C ILE A 217 -13.87 13.26 1.33
N SER A 218 -15.01 12.92 1.92
CA SER A 218 -15.06 12.21 3.20
C SER A 218 -15.29 10.73 2.95
N PHE A 219 -14.45 9.89 3.52
CA PHE A 219 -14.60 8.43 3.41
C PHE A 219 -15.32 7.88 4.63
N LEU A 220 -16.31 7.04 4.37
CA LEU A 220 -17.04 6.25 5.35
C LEU A 220 -16.65 4.78 5.20
N CYS A 221 -16.29 4.15 6.32
CA CYS A 221 -16.05 2.71 6.38
C CYS A 221 -17.36 1.96 6.16
N ASP A 222 -17.38 1.12 5.13
CA ASP A 222 -18.46 0.20 4.82
C ASP A 222 -17.89 -1.22 4.79
N ARG A 223 -18.38 -2.12 5.64
CA ARG A 223 -17.80 -3.48 5.77
C ARG A 223 -18.47 -4.50 4.87
N ASP A 224 -19.51 -4.12 4.14
CA ASP A 224 -20.29 -5.05 3.34
C ASP A 224 -19.53 -5.37 2.05
N PRO A 225 -19.06 -6.62 1.85
CA PRO A 225 -18.24 -7.02 0.70
C PRO A 225 -18.97 -6.87 -0.64
N ASP A 226 -20.30 -6.91 -0.61
CA ASP A 226 -21.18 -6.84 -1.78
C ASP A 226 -21.40 -5.40 -2.26
N VAL A 227 -21.11 -4.40 -1.42
CA VAL A 227 -21.27 -2.99 -1.76
C VAL A 227 -20.00 -2.49 -2.44
N ILE A 228 -20.10 -2.24 -3.74
CA ILE A 228 -19.04 -1.60 -4.53
C ILE A 228 -18.84 -0.17 -4.02
N THR A 229 -17.59 0.28 -4.01
CA THR A 229 -17.24 1.65 -3.62
C THR A 229 -17.97 2.68 -4.48
N SER A 230 -18.72 3.56 -3.82
CA SER A 230 -19.61 4.51 -4.47
C SER A 230 -19.43 5.92 -3.91
N ALA A 231 -19.46 6.90 -4.81
CA ALA A 231 -19.31 8.31 -4.48
C ALA A 231 -20.68 9.01 -4.54
N SER A 232 -21.00 9.75 -3.48
CA SER A 232 -22.24 10.52 -3.35
C SER A 232 -21.93 12.00 -3.20
N PHE A 233 -22.70 12.86 -3.86
CA PHE A 233 -22.61 14.30 -3.71
C PHE A 233 -23.41 14.74 -2.48
N VAL A 234 -22.78 15.50 -1.58
CA VAL A 234 -23.42 15.98 -0.34
C VAL A 234 -23.92 17.40 -0.51
N GLY A 235 -23.11 18.27 -1.13
CA GLY A 235 -23.48 19.67 -1.31
C GLY A 235 -22.31 20.55 -1.73
N THR A 236 -22.62 21.84 -1.90
CA THR A 236 -21.66 22.88 -2.29
C THR A 236 -21.86 24.12 -1.42
N ASP A 237 -20.79 24.89 -1.23
CA ASP A 237 -20.83 26.20 -0.57
C ASP A 237 -21.68 27.19 -1.41
N PRO A 238 -22.38 28.17 -0.83
CA PRO A 238 -23.10 29.23 -1.56
C PRO A 238 -22.27 29.96 -2.61
N ASP A 239 -20.95 30.04 -2.43
CA ASP A 239 -20.03 30.66 -3.39
C ASP A 239 -19.60 29.70 -4.53
N GLU A 240 -20.13 28.47 -4.57
CA GLU A 240 -19.79 27.40 -5.52
C GLU A 240 -18.27 27.11 -5.63
N CYS A 241 -17.56 27.31 -4.52
CA CYS A 241 -16.10 27.18 -4.40
C CYS A 241 -15.64 25.89 -3.71
N ALA A 242 -16.46 25.32 -2.84
CA ALA A 242 -16.10 24.11 -2.09
C ALA A 242 -17.20 23.08 -2.27
N TYR A 243 -16.82 21.89 -2.71
CA TYR A 243 -17.71 20.77 -3.00
C TYR A 243 -17.44 19.65 -2.01
N PHE A 244 -18.49 19.05 -1.49
CA PHE A 244 -18.41 17.99 -0.49
C PHE A 244 -18.95 16.69 -1.06
N PHE A 245 -18.13 15.65 -0.97
CA PHE A 245 -18.47 14.30 -1.40
C PHE A 245 -18.35 13.33 -0.23
N GLU A 246 -19.19 12.32 -0.22
CA GLU A 246 -19.09 11.18 0.70
C GLU A 246 -18.87 9.92 -0.13
N VAL A 247 -17.81 9.18 0.19
CA VAL A 247 -17.43 7.94 -0.47
C VAL A 247 -17.52 6.80 0.53
N ARG A 248 -18.25 5.74 0.18
CA ARG A 248 -18.31 4.52 0.98
C ARG A 248 -17.29 3.52 0.44
N SER A 249 -16.42 3.03 1.32
CA SER A 249 -15.39 2.04 0.95
C SER A 249 -15.07 1.10 2.10
N GLN A 250 -14.77 -0.15 1.73
CA GLN A 250 -14.24 -1.19 2.63
C GLN A 250 -12.80 -0.90 3.05
N HIS A 251 -12.03 -0.22 2.20
CA HIS A 251 -10.64 0.13 2.46
C HIS A 251 -10.48 1.38 3.33
N ALA A 252 -11.58 2.12 3.56
CA ALA A 252 -11.65 3.21 4.54
C ALA A 252 -11.83 2.71 5.99
N CYS A 253 -12.00 1.40 6.19
CA CYS A 253 -12.06 0.81 7.51
C CYS A 253 -10.67 0.72 8.15
N ALA A 254 -10.60 1.01 9.45
CA ALA A 254 -9.36 0.90 10.22
C ALA A 254 -8.81 -0.53 10.13
N GLY A 255 -7.72 -0.69 9.39
CA GLY A 255 -6.96 -1.92 9.32
C GLY A 255 -5.94 -1.99 10.45
N ALA A 256 -5.61 -3.21 10.87
CA ALA A 256 -4.34 -3.42 11.55
C ALA A 256 -3.24 -3.21 10.52
N GLU A 257 -2.26 -2.35 10.82
CA GLU A 257 -1.08 -2.20 9.97
C GLU A 257 -0.46 -3.59 9.76
N PRO A 258 -0.14 -3.99 8.51
CA PRO A 258 0.58 -5.23 8.27
C PRO A 258 1.79 -5.24 9.20
N HIS A 259 1.88 -6.28 10.03
CA HIS A 259 2.86 -6.37 11.11
C HIS A 259 4.20 -5.81 10.68
N LYS A 260 4.71 -4.80 11.41
CA LYS A 260 6.04 -4.21 11.17
C LYS A 260 7.06 -5.33 10.93
N PRO A 261 7.96 -5.19 9.94
CA PRO A 261 8.97 -6.20 9.64
C PRO A 261 9.82 -6.44 10.90
N GLY A 262 9.50 -7.51 11.64
CA GLY A 262 10.08 -7.79 12.96
C GLY A 262 9.12 -8.41 13.97
N SER A 263 7.80 -8.34 13.78
CA SER A 263 6.86 -9.04 14.65
C SER A 263 6.74 -10.51 14.24
N VAL A 264 7.24 -11.40 15.09
CA VAL A 264 7.08 -12.85 14.95
C VAL A 264 5.59 -13.21 15.06
N GLY A 265 5.03 -13.81 14.01
CA GLY A 265 3.63 -14.22 14.01
C GLY A 265 3.36 -15.23 15.13
N PRO A 266 2.11 -15.32 15.63
CA PRO A 266 1.77 -16.22 16.73
C PRO A 266 2.22 -17.67 16.46
N GLY A 267 2.13 -18.13 15.21
CA GLY A 267 2.60 -19.46 14.80
C GLY A 267 4.07 -19.73 15.08
N SER A 268 4.97 -18.76 14.85
CA SER A 268 6.40 -18.93 15.16
C SER A 268 6.69 -18.99 16.65
N VAL A 269 5.93 -18.22 17.47
CA VAL A 269 6.06 -18.28 18.93
C VAL A 269 5.65 -19.66 19.45
N PHE A 270 4.53 -20.20 18.97
CA PHE A 270 4.10 -21.56 19.33
C PHE A 270 5.10 -22.63 18.87
N ALA A 271 5.67 -22.49 17.68
CA ALA A 271 6.68 -23.43 17.18
C ALA A 271 7.94 -23.44 18.07
N ILE A 272 8.45 -22.25 18.44
CA ILE A 272 9.62 -22.14 19.33
C ILE A 272 9.36 -22.81 20.68
N ILE A 273 8.20 -22.53 21.29
CA ILE A 273 7.82 -23.14 22.58
C ILE A 273 7.75 -24.67 22.46
N PHE A 274 7.14 -25.18 21.38
CA PHE A 274 7.04 -26.61 21.12
C PHE A 274 8.42 -27.28 20.98
N PHE A 275 9.35 -26.66 20.24
CA PHE A 275 10.72 -27.19 20.10
C PHE A 275 11.49 -27.20 21.43
N ILE A 276 11.36 -26.15 22.24
CA ILE A 276 11.98 -26.10 23.57
C ILE A 276 11.41 -27.19 24.47
N ALA A 277 10.09 -27.41 24.44
CA ALA A 277 9.45 -28.47 25.22
C ALA A 277 9.96 -29.87 24.83
N ILE A 278 10.12 -30.13 23.52
CA ILE A 278 10.72 -31.38 23.02
C ILE A 278 12.15 -31.54 23.51
N LEU A 279 12.98 -30.49 23.40
CA LEU A 279 14.38 -30.52 23.82
C LEU A 279 14.48 -30.87 25.31
N VAL A 280 13.71 -30.18 26.15
CA VAL A 280 13.69 -30.44 27.60
C VAL A 280 13.23 -31.86 27.90
N TYR A 281 12.20 -32.35 27.20
CA TYR A 281 11.71 -33.72 27.37
C TYR A 281 12.77 -34.77 27.01
N VAL A 282 13.46 -34.60 25.87
CA VAL A 282 14.48 -35.54 25.42
C VAL A 282 15.72 -35.47 26.31
N VAL A 283 16.28 -34.29 26.56
CA VAL A 283 17.50 -34.13 27.37
C VAL A 283 17.26 -34.51 28.83
N GLY A 284 16.18 -34.00 29.42
CA GLY A 284 15.80 -34.32 30.80
C GLY A 284 15.46 -35.80 30.96
N GLY A 285 14.76 -36.38 29.99
CA GLY A 285 14.44 -37.80 29.98
C GLY A 285 15.65 -38.72 29.81
N ILE A 286 16.61 -38.35 28.96
CA ILE A 286 17.91 -39.07 28.85
C ILE A 286 18.67 -38.97 30.17
N PHE A 287 18.74 -37.78 30.77
CA PHE A 287 19.44 -37.58 32.05
C PHE A 287 18.79 -38.43 33.15
N TYR A 288 17.47 -38.43 33.26
CA TYR A 288 16.72 -39.25 34.20
C TYR A 288 16.97 -40.75 33.98
N GLN A 289 16.85 -41.25 32.75
CA GLN A 289 17.04 -42.67 32.45
C GLN A 289 18.50 -43.14 32.60
N ARG A 290 19.47 -42.23 32.41
CA ARG A 290 20.89 -42.50 32.62
C ARG A 290 21.28 -42.50 34.10
N THR A 291 20.80 -41.52 34.85
CA THR A 291 21.23 -41.29 36.25
C THR A 291 20.44 -42.13 37.24
N VAL A 292 19.12 -42.22 37.08
CA VAL A 292 18.23 -42.91 38.02
C VAL A 292 17.94 -44.34 37.57
N ALA A 293 17.69 -44.56 36.27
CA ALA A 293 17.28 -45.88 35.76
C ALA A 293 18.43 -46.75 35.21
N HIS A 294 19.66 -46.23 35.20
CA HIS A 294 20.87 -46.91 34.70
C HIS A 294 20.73 -47.62 33.34
N ALA A 295 19.86 -47.13 32.46
CA ALA A 295 19.70 -47.68 31.12
C ALA A 295 20.93 -47.33 30.25
N ARG A 296 21.34 -48.23 29.34
CA ARG A 296 22.45 -48.01 28.39
C ARG A 296 21.99 -48.12 26.94
N GLY A 297 22.62 -47.34 26.06
CA GLY A 297 22.33 -47.34 24.62
C GLY A 297 21.00 -46.69 24.26
N TRP A 298 20.38 -47.17 23.18
CA TRP A 298 19.13 -46.64 22.62
C TRP A 298 17.90 -46.72 23.54
N ARG A 299 18.02 -47.47 24.66
CA ARG A 299 17.02 -47.52 25.73
C ARG A 299 17.05 -46.31 26.68
N GLN A 300 17.90 -45.31 26.42
CA GLN A 300 17.98 -44.05 27.16
C GLN A 300 17.04 -42.96 26.63
N LEU A 301 16.41 -43.18 25.47
CA LEU A 301 15.46 -42.24 24.89
C LEU A 301 14.04 -42.52 25.41
N PRO A 302 13.37 -41.54 26.03
CA PRO A 302 11.97 -41.69 26.46
C PRO A 302 11.06 -41.96 25.25
N ASN A 303 10.30 -43.06 25.27
CA ASN A 303 9.37 -43.45 24.21
C ASN A 303 10.03 -43.54 22.81
N TYR A 304 11.15 -44.27 22.72
CA TYR A 304 11.93 -44.40 21.48
C TYR A 304 11.11 -44.80 20.24
N SER A 305 10.15 -45.72 20.37
CA SER A 305 9.31 -46.18 19.25
C SER A 305 8.50 -45.05 18.60
N LEU A 306 8.02 -44.11 19.40
CA LEU A 306 7.28 -42.95 18.94
C LEU A 306 8.20 -41.97 18.20
N TRP A 307 9.38 -41.69 18.76
CA TRP A 307 10.36 -40.79 18.13
C TRP A 307 10.93 -41.32 16.83
N SER A 308 11.27 -42.61 16.78
CA SER A 308 11.75 -43.24 15.54
C SER A 308 10.67 -43.21 14.46
N SER A 309 9.40 -43.40 14.83
CA SER A 309 8.29 -43.33 13.88
C SER A 309 8.09 -41.92 13.33
N ILE A 310 8.18 -40.89 14.19
CA ILE A 310 8.04 -39.49 13.76
C ILE A 310 9.20 -39.07 12.86
N TRP A 311 10.44 -39.45 13.20
CA TRP A 311 11.61 -39.11 12.38
C TRP A 311 11.56 -39.78 11.02
N ASN A 312 11.22 -41.07 10.97
CA ASN A 312 11.06 -41.80 9.71
C ASN A 312 9.97 -41.18 8.82
N PHE A 313 8.84 -40.77 9.42
CA PHE A 313 7.79 -40.06 8.70
C PHE A 313 8.27 -38.71 8.14
N LEU A 314 9.02 -37.93 8.92
CA LEU A 314 9.58 -36.66 8.47
C LEU A 314 10.61 -36.84 7.36
N THR A 315 11.47 -37.86 7.44
CA THR A 315 12.42 -38.18 6.36
C THR A 315 11.70 -38.59 5.09
N ASP A 316 10.66 -39.42 5.18
CA ASP A 316 9.89 -39.86 4.02
C ASP A 316 9.16 -38.68 3.36
N VAL A 317 8.52 -37.81 4.14
CA VAL A 317 7.88 -36.59 3.63
C VAL A 317 8.90 -35.64 2.99
N ALA A 318 10.07 -35.45 3.60
CA ALA A 318 11.13 -34.63 3.04
C ALA A 318 11.64 -35.21 1.71
N ILE A 319 11.86 -36.52 1.62
CA ILE A 319 12.26 -37.19 0.38
C ILE A 319 11.18 -37.04 -0.71
N ILE A 320 9.91 -37.17 -0.37
CA ILE A 320 8.79 -36.98 -1.31
C ILE A 320 8.71 -35.52 -1.80
N LEU A 321 8.87 -34.55 -0.91
CA LEU A 321 8.83 -33.12 -1.26
C LEU A 321 10.05 -32.73 -2.11
N THR A 322 11.25 -33.18 -1.73
CA THR A 322 12.49 -32.93 -2.47
C THR A 322 12.48 -33.61 -3.84
N SER A 323 11.98 -34.84 -3.95
CA SER A 323 11.84 -35.53 -5.25
C SER A 323 10.76 -34.90 -6.14
N SER A 324 9.70 -34.34 -5.55
CA SER A 324 8.68 -33.59 -6.28
C SER A 324 9.21 -32.25 -6.79
N CYS A 325 9.99 -31.52 -6.00
CA CYS A 325 10.68 -30.30 -6.45
C CYS A 325 11.81 -30.59 -7.45
N ALA A 326 12.49 -31.73 -7.34
CA ALA A 326 13.52 -32.16 -8.29
C ALA A 326 12.94 -32.53 -9.68
N ARG A 327 11.65 -32.89 -9.77
CA ARG A 327 10.96 -33.08 -11.05
C ARG A 327 10.61 -31.76 -11.76
N PHE A 328 10.59 -30.64 -11.04
CA PHE A 328 10.39 -29.29 -11.62
C PHE A 328 11.70 -28.57 -11.97
N LEU A 329 12.86 -29.15 -11.62
CA LEU A 329 14.14 -28.72 -12.20
C LEU A 329 14.30 -29.39 -13.57
N PRO A 330 14.63 -28.64 -14.65
CA PRO A 330 14.89 -29.25 -15.94
C PRO A 330 16.13 -30.13 -15.82
N SER A 331 15.94 -31.44 -15.66
CA SER A 331 17.05 -32.37 -15.74
C SER A 331 17.55 -32.32 -17.19
N ARG A 332 18.73 -31.76 -17.42
CA ARG A 332 19.52 -32.11 -18.61
C ARG A 332 19.95 -33.56 -18.44
N ARG A 333 19.01 -34.49 -18.61
CA ARG A 333 19.29 -35.90 -18.81
C ARG A 333 19.72 -36.02 -20.26
N GLY A 334 20.99 -35.69 -20.51
CA GLY A 334 21.64 -36.06 -21.75
C GLY A 334 21.62 -37.58 -21.83
N TYR A 335 21.02 -38.12 -22.89
CA TYR A 335 21.31 -39.48 -23.30
C TYR A 335 22.82 -39.56 -23.52
N HIS A 336 23.52 -40.35 -22.71
CA HIS A 336 24.86 -40.80 -23.06
C HIS A 336 24.69 -41.74 -24.26
N THR A 337 24.84 -41.19 -25.46
CA THR A 337 25.18 -42.01 -26.62
C THR A 337 26.58 -42.58 -26.36
N LEU A 338 26.70 -43.90 -26.34
CA LEU A 338 28.00 -44.56 -26.39
C LEU A 338 28.71 -44.11 -27.68
N SER A 339 29.66 -43.19 -27.53
CA SER A 339 30.56 -42.80 -28.62
C SER A 339 31.56 -43.94 -28.83
N VAL A 340 31.23 -44.83 -29.75
CA VAL A 340 32.19 -45.69 -30.42
C VAL A 340 32.95 -44.81 -31.40
N SER A 341 34.19 -44.39 -31.08
CA SER A 341 35.25 -44.28 -32.09
C SER A 341 36.64 -44.12 -31.48
N ALA A 342 37.61 -44.44 -32.33
CA ALA A 342 38.97 -44.88 -32.11
C ALA A 342 39.93 -43.84 -31.51
N ASN A 343 40.76 -44.37 -30.60
CA ASN A 343 42.14 -43.99 -30.34
C ASN A 343 42.40 -42.75 -29.46
N GLY A 344 42.78 -42.99 -28.20
CA GLY A 344 43.32 -41.94 -27.32
C GLY A 344 43.44 -42.30 -25.84
N ARG A 345 44.38 -43.20 -25.51
CA ARG A 345 45.13 -43.31 -24.24
C ARG A 345 44.45 -42.82 -22.95
N ASN A 346 43.92 -43.76 -22.17
CA ASN A 346 44.31 -44.05 -20.78
C ASN A 346 43.27 -45.04 -20.20
N ARG A 347 43.35 -46.31 -20.60
CA ARG A 347 42.49 -47.38 -20.08
C ARG A 347 43.24 -48.24 -19.09
N ASN A 348 42.55 -48.43 -17.98
CA ASN A 348 42.92 -49.24 -16.84
C ASN A 348 43.24 -50.66 -17.30
N ARG A 349 44.40 -51.19 -16.94
CA ARG A 349 44.88 -52.54 -17.32
C ARG A 349 44.06 -53.68 -16.69
N ASP A 350 43.20 -53.38 -15.72
CA ASP A 350 42.51 -54.40 -14.93
C ASP A 350 41.29 -55.01 -15.65
N ASP A 351 40.71 -54.30 -16.62
CA ASP A 351 39.51 -54.78 -17.34
C ASP A 351 39.84 -55.71 -18.52
N GLU A 352 41.08 -55.71 -19.02
CA GLU A 352 41.52 -56.62 -20.11
C GLU A 352 41.95 -58.01 -19.62
N ASN A 353 42.45 -58.13 -18.38
CA ASN A 353 42.81 -59.44 -17.81
C ASN A 353 41.59 -60.34 -17.55
N ARG A 354 40.39 -59.77 -17.46
CA ARG A 354 39.17 -60.53 -17.18
C ARG A 354 38.61 -61.28 -18.40
N LEU A 355 39.06 -60.91 -19.61
CA LEU A 355 38.65 -61.55 -20.87
C LEU A 355 39.65 -62.63 -21.33
N ILE A 356 40.83 -62.73 -20.70
CA ILE A 356 41.80 -63.80 -20.99
C ILE A 356 41.45 -65.05 -20.15
N ASP A 357 41.05 -64.87 -18.88
CA ASP A 357 40.65 -65.99 -18.03
C ASP A 357 39.33 -66.68 -18.46
N GLN A 358 38.47 -65.99 -19.22
CA GLN A 358 37.23 -66.57 -19.75
C GLN A 358 37.40 -67.32 -21.07
N LEU A 359 38.52 -67.11 -21.79
CA LEU A 359 38.76 -67.79 -23.07
C LEU A 359 39.50 -69.13 -22.90
N ASP A 360 40.23 -69.30 -21.79
CA ASP A 360 40.92 -70.55 -21.45
C ASP A 360 39.97 -71.61 -20.82
N GLU A 361 38.76 -71.24 -20.38
CA GLU A 361 37.79 -72.20 -19.80
C GLU A 361 36.86 -72.88 -20.83
N GLU A 362 36.90 -72.53 -22.13
CA GLU A 362 36.04 -73.15 -23.18
C GLU A 362 36.81 -74.08 -24.17
N TRP A 363 38.09 -74.39 -23.91
CA TRP A 363 38.90 -75.25 -24.81
C TRP A 363 39.46 -76.53 -24.17
N ASP A 364 39.05 -76.90 -22.95
CA ASP A 364 39.39 -78.20 -22.35
C ASP A 364 38.11 -79.03 -22.06
N ASP A 365 37.41 -79.41 -23.14
CA ASP A 365 36.65 -80.66 -23.24
C ASP A 365 37.41 -81.67 -24.11
#